data_AF-A0A9E3A9M1-F1
#
_entry.id   AF-A0A9E3A9M1-F1
#
_cell.length_a   1.000
_cell.length_b   1.000
_cell.length_c   1.000
_cell.angle_alpha   90.00
_cell.angle_beta   90.00
_cell.angle_gamma   90.00
#
_symmetry.space_group_name_H-M   'P 1'
#
loop_
_entity.id
_entity.type
_entity.pdbx_description
1 polymer ?
#
loop_
_entity_poly.entity_id
_entity_poly.type
_entity_poly.pdbx_seq_one_letter_code
_entity_poly.pdbx_strand_id
1 'polypeptide(L)'
;MGFGDAIAPEPEELEFPTLLNSPAPKLRAYPKESVVAEKFEAIVKLGMANSRMKDFYDLWVLAQRFEFESATLMPAIQTTFRTRGTPLTSSMPLAFTADFHQLPSKQTQWKAFLRKSGLKADSSLEETIEVIREFVMPAAGSFFLGPSNRPLRLFSIVGLGKLLSPVLFSTSLYRILSILPLILLTFWLIRVRFTNVYKRQSMRCRRDVYSLRT
;
A
#
# COMPACT_ATOMS: atom_id res chain seq x y z
N MET A 1 -32.16 -10.73 5.50
CA MET A 1 -31.81 -10.49 6.91
C MET A 1 -30.59 -11.36 7.21
N GLY A 2 -29.41 -10.76 7.44
CA GLY A 2 -28.21 -11.48 7.89
C GLY A 2 -28.16 -11.39 9.41
N PHE A 3 -28.20 -12.53 10.09
CA PHE A 3 -28.09 -12.62 11.56
C PHE A 3 -26.77 -13.32 11.90
N GLY A 4 -26.07 -12.84 12.93
CA GLY A 4 -24.95 -13.57 13.56
C GLY A 4 -23.54 -13.09 13.26
N ASP A 5 -23.36 -11.94 12.59
CA ASP A 5 -22.02 -11.37 12.42
C ASP A 5 -21.53 -10.67 13.70
N ALA A 6 -20.28 -10.93 14.06
CA ALA A 6 -19.63 -10.25 15.17
C ALA A 6 -19.36 -8.80 14.77
N ILE A 7 -19.98 -7.86 15.48
CA ILE A 7 -19.84 -6.42 15.24
C ILE A 7 -18.64 -5.92 16.05
N ALA A 8 -17.68 -5.31 15.37
CA ALA A 8 -16.56 -4.63 15.98
C ALA A 8 -16.24 -3.38 15.13
N PRO A 9 -16.21 -2.16 15.69
CA PRO A 9 -16.47 -1.80 17.10
C PRO A 9 -17.93 -2.02 17.54
N GLU A 10 -18.28 -1.74 18.80
CA GLU A 10 -19.67 -1.88 19.25
C GLU A 10 -20.60 -0.88 18.51
N PRO A 11 -21.86 -1.27 18.22
CA PRO A 11 -22.83 -0.35 17.62
C PRO A 11 -23.06 0.89 18.48
N GLU A 12 -22.95 2.07 17.87
CA GLU A 12 -23.25 3.35 18.50
C GLU A 12 -24.77 3.64 18.42
N GLU A 13 -25.35 4.26 19.46
CA GLU A 13 -26.73 4.74 19.40
C GLU A 13 -26.81 6.06 18.65
N LEU A 14 -27.64 6.13 17.62
CA LEU A 14 -27.90 7.32 16.83
C LEU A 14 -29.38 7.68 16.88
N GLU A 15 -29.68 8.96 17.09
CA GLU A 15 -31.03 9.49 17.00
C GLU A 15 -31.33 9.89 15.55
N PHE A 16 -32.37 9.28 14.97
CA PHE A 16 -32.75 9.57 13.60
C PHE A 16 -33.74 10.74 13.55
N PRO A 17 -33.56 11.73 12.64
CA PRO A 17 -34.48 12.85 12.53
C PRO A 17 -35.88 12.37 12.15
N THR A 18 -36.89 12.85 12.86
CA THR A 18 -38.28 12.51 12.59
C THR A 18 -38.87 13.50 11.59
N LEU A 19 -39.59 12.99 10.61
CA LEU A 19 -40.36 13.81 9.66
C LEU A 19 -41.63 14.39 10.30
N LEU A 20 -42.05 13.83 11.45
CA LEU A 20 -43.22 14.22 12.22
C LEU A 20 -42.77 14.68 13.62
N ASN A 21 -43.58 15.46 14.32
CA ASN A 21 -43.34 15.93 15.70
C ASN A 21 -43.47 14.78 16.73
N SER A 22 -42.68 13.73 16.56
CA SER A 22 -42.61 12.55 17.42
C SER A 22 -41.21 12.48 18.06
N PRO A 23 -41.06 11.78 19.20
CA PRO A 23 -39.73 11.56 19.78
C PRO A 23 -38.80 10.88 18.77
N ALA A 24 -37.54 11.32 18.70
CA ALA A 24 -36.56 10.74 17.80
C ALA A 24 -36.31 9.26 18.16
N PRO A 25 -36.44 8.32 17.21
CA PRO A 25 -36.13 6.93 17.48
C PRO A 25 -34.62 6.78 17.69
N LYS A 26 -34.25 6.06 18.75
CA LYS A 26 -32.87 5.64 19.01
C LYS A 26 -32.59 4.34 18.24
N LEU A 27 -31.65 4.39 17.31
CA LEU A 27 -31.25 3.26 16.50
C LEU A 27 -29.81 2.88 16.84
N ARG A 28 -29.51 1.59 16.94
CA ARG A 28 -28.13 1.12 16.99
C ARG A 28 -27.57 1.13 15.58
N ALA A 29 -26.72 2.08 15.27
CA ALA A 29 -26.10 2.21 13.96
C ALA A 29 -25.03 1.15 13.80
N TYR A 30 -25.04 0.47 12.64
CA TYR A 30 -24.00 -0.48 12.30
C TYR A 30 -22.71 0.28 12.00
N PRO A 31 -21.58 -0.02 12.67
CA PRO A 31 -20.33 0.68 12.41
C PRO A 31 -19.91 0.53 10.95
N LYS A 32 -19.49 1.63 10.35
CA LYS A 32 -19.01 1.66 8.96
C LYS A 32 -17.81 0.71 8.75
N GLU A 33 -16.97 0.54 9.76
CA GLU A 33 -15.84 -0.38 9.79
C GLU A 33 -16.30 -1.83 9.62
N SER A 34 -17.37 -2.23 10.31
CA SER A 34 -17.96 -3.57 10.18
C SER A 34 -18.54 -3.78 8.78
N VAL A 35 -19.18 -2.75 8.20
CA VAL A 35 -19.65 -2.81 6.80
C VAL A 35 -18.50 -3.04 5.83
N VAL A 36 -17.39 -2.32 5.99
CA VAL A 36 -16.17 -2.51 5.17
C VAL A 36 -15.63 -3.92 5.35
N ALA A 37 -15.50 -4.38 6.60
CA ALA A 37 -14.95 -5.69 6.92
C ALA A 37 -15.77 -6.84 6.30
N GLU A 38 -17.10 -6.76 6.35
CA GLU A 38 -17.98 -7.79 5.77
C GLU A 38 -17.95 -7.83 4.25
N LYS A 39 -17.94 -6.65 3.61
CA LYS A 39 -17.85 -6.57 2.15
C LYS A 39 -16.51 -7.09 1.67
N PHE A 40 -15.44 -6.69 2.36
CA PHE A 40 -14.11 -7.18 2.05
C PHE A 40 -14.00 -8.70 2.24
N GLU A 41 -14.49 -9.23 3.36
CA GLU A 41 -14.52 -10.67 3.62
C GLU A 41 -15.29 -11.43 2.54
N ALA A 42 -16.47 -10.95 2.16
CA ALA A 42 -17.27 -11.57 1.10
C ALA A 42 -16.54 -11.57 -0.25
N ILE A 43 -15.81 -10.49 -0.57
CA ILE A 43 -15.02 -10.40 -1.80
C ILE A 43 -13.87 -11.42 -1.79
N VAL A 44 -13.14 -11.52 -0.67
CA VAL A 44 -12.04 -12.48 -0.53
C VAL A 44 -12.55 -13.92 -0.61
N LYS A 45 -13.61 -14.23 0.15
CA LYS A 45 -14.21 -15.57 0.23
C LYS A 45 -14.72 -16.06 -1.12
N LEU A 46 -15.37 -15.20 -1.91
CA LEU A 46 -15.89 -15.58 -3.22
C LEU A 46 -14.81 -15.63 -4.31
N GLY A 47 -13.71 -14.88 -4.15
CA GLY A 47 -12.57 -14.90 -5.05
C GLY A 47 -12.96 -14.74 -6.52
N MET A 48 -12.45 -15.63 -7.38
CA MET A 48 -12.71 -15.59 -8.83
C MET A 48 -14.18 -15.83 -9.19
N ALA A 49 -14.94 -16.54 -8.36
CA ALA A 49 -16.36 -16.79 -8.59
C ALA A 49 -17.25 -15.57 -8.28
N ASN A 50 -16.70 -14.51 -7.69
CA ASN A 50 -17.48 -13.37 -7.22
C ASN A 50 -18.21 -12.62 -8.35
N SER A 51 -19.54 -12.66 -8.35
CA SER A 51 -20.41 -11.91 -9.28
C SER A 51 -21.07 -10.68 -8.65
N ARG A 52 -20.82 -10.41 -7.37
CA ARG A 52 -21.44 -9.33 -6.59
C ARG A 52 -20.73 -7.99 -6.82
N MET A 53 -20.89 -7.44 -8.01
CA MET A 53 -20.26 -6.16 -8.40
C MET A 53 -20.62 -4.98 -7.48
N LYS A 54 -21.80 -5.03 -6.85
CA LYS A 54 -22.24 -4.03 -5.86
C LYS A 54 -21.28 -3.91 -4.69
N ASP A 55 -20.71 -5.01 -4.19
CA ASP A 55 -19.82 -4.97 -3.02
C ASP A 55 -18.52 -4.20 -3.32
N PHE A 56 -18.00 -4.30 -4.55
CA PHE A 56 -16.87 -3.48 -5.00
C PHE A 56 -17.26 -2.00 -5.04
N TYR A 57 -18.38 -1.67 -5.68
CA TYR A 57 -18.83 -0.28 -5.76
C TYR A 57 -19.08 0.33 -4.38
N ASP A 58 -19.72 -0.41 -3.48
CA ASP A 58 -19.98 0.05 -2.12
C ASP A 58 -18.67 0.31 -1.36
N LEU A 59 -17.66 -0.57 -1.46
CA LEU A 59 -16.34 -0.33 -0.85
C LEU A 59 -15.63 0.88 -1.46
N TRP A 60 -15.72 1.06 -2.78
CA TRP A 60 -15.18 2.25 -3.45
C TRP A 60 -15.85 3.53 -2.94
N VAL A 61 -17.18 3.55 -2.81
CA VAL A 61 -17.91 4.69 -2.25
C VAL A 61 -17.50 4.94 -0.79
N LEU A 62 -17.39 3.89 0.01
CA LEU A 62 -16.98 4.00 1.42
C LEU A 62 -15.57 4.61 1.54
N ALA A 63 -14.61 4.10 0.75
CA ALA A 63 -13.24 4.58 0.71
C ALA A 63 -13.14 6.08 0.33
N GLN A 64 -14.03 6.56 -0.54
CA GLN A 64 -14.00 7.93 -1.06
C GLN A 64 -14.79 8.92 -0.20
N ARG A 65 -15.80 8.47 0.54
CA ARG A 65 -16.73 9.36 1.28
C ARG A 65 -16.50 9.43 2.77
N PHE A 66 -15.80 8.46 3.34
CA PHE A 66 -15.59 8.37 4.78
C PHE A 66 -14.11 8.21 5.10
N GLU A 67 -13.71 8.83 6.19
CA GLU A 67 -12.41 8.59 6.81
C GLU A 67 -12.52 7.41 7.77
N PHE A 68 -11.48 6.58 7.81
CA PHE A 68 -11.39 5.41 8.68
C PHE A 68 -10.10 5.46 9.47
N GLU A 69 -10.21 5.23 10.78
CA GLU A 69 -9.04 5.08 11.63
C GLU A 69 -8.55 3.64 11.60
N SER A 70 -7.23 3.47 11.45
CA SER A 70 -6.62 2.14 11.45
C SER A 70 -6.89 1.38 12.76
N ALA A 71 -7.02 2.11 13.87
CA ALA A 71 -7.27 1.55 15.21
C ALA A 71 -8.62 0.84 15.33
N THR A 72 -9.62 1.23 14.52
CA THR A 72 -10.97 0.63 14.54
C THR A 72 -11.20 -0.28 13.34
N LEU A 73 -10.66 0.07 12.17
CA LEU A 73 -10.85 -0.71 10.95
C LEU A 73 -10.10 -2.06 10.98
N MET A 74 -8.86 -2.11 11.49
CA MET A 74 -8.10 -3.35 11.53
C MET A 74 -8.76 -4.41 12.43
N PRO A 75 -9.18 -4.10 13.68
CA PRO A 75 -9.89 -5.06 14.52
C PRO A 75 -11.23 -5.52 13.91
N ALA A 76 -11.94 -4.63 13.22
CA ALA A 76 -13.17 -4.98 12.51
C ALA A 76 -12.90 -6.05 11.45
N ILE A 77 -11.93 -5.82 10.56
CA ILE A 77 -11.52 -6.78 9.52
C ILE A 77 -11.10 -8.11 10.16
N GLN A 78 -10.23 -8.08 11.17
CA GLN A 78 -9.76 -9.29 11.85
C GLN A 78 -10.90 -10.08 12.48
N THR A 79 -11.81 -9.38 13.16
CA THR A 79 -12.94 -10.00 13.85
C THR A 79 -13.90 -10.64 12.86
N THR A 80 -14.26 -9.94 11.77
CA THR A 80 -15.17 -10.46 10.75
C THR A 80 -14.59 -11.69 10.06
N PHE A 81 -13.33 -11.65 9.62
CA PHE A 81 -12.70 -12.79 8.95
C PHE A 81 -12.60 -14.00 9.87
N ARG A 82 -12.17 -13.80 11.13
CA ARG A 82 -12.12 -14.87 12.13
C ARG A 82 -13.49 -15.47 12.39
N THR A 83 -14.52 -14.65 12.56
CA THR A 83 -15.88 -15.09 12.86
C THR A 83 -16.48 -15.89 11.70
N ARG A 84 -16.22 -15.46 10.45
CA ARG A 84 -16.73 -16.12 9.24
C ARG A 84 -15.86 -17.28 8.75
N GLY A 85 -14.75 -17.58 9.44
CA GLY A 85 -13.84 -18.67 9.12
C GLY A 85 -13.04 -18.46 7.82
N THR A 86 -12.91 -17.22 7.37
CA THR A 86 -12.14 -16.88 6.16
C THR A 86 -10.72 -16.49 6.56
N PRO A 87 -9.68 -17.15 6.04
CA PRO A 87 -8.30 -16.83 6.41
C PRO A 87 -7.89 -15.46 5.84
N LEU A 88 -7.33 -14.61 6.70
CA LEU A 88 -6.62 -13.40 6.26
C LEU A 88 -5.23 -13.80 5.78
N THR A 89 -4.98 -13.65 4.49
CA THR A 89 -3.67 -13.90 3.88
C THR A 89 -2.94 -12.59 3.63
N SER A 90 -1.62 -12.57 3.84
CA SER A 90 -0.78 -11.41 3.46
C SER A 90 -0.60 -11.25 1.94
N SER A 91 -1.00 -12.27 1.17
CA SER A 91 -1.03 -12.22 -0.30
C SER A 91 -2.23 -11.45 -0.83
N MET A 92 -2.07 -10.83 -1.99
CA MET A 92 -3.16 -10.15 -2.69
C MET A 92 -4.33 -11.12 -2.98
N PRO A 93 -5.57 -10.79 -2.55
CA PRO A 93 -6.74 -11.60 -2.86
C PRO A 93 -6.96 -11.70 -4.37
N LEU A 94 -7.37 -12.88 -4.84
CA LEU A 94 -7.60 -13.16 -6.26
C LEU A 94 -8.56 -12.14 -6.90
N ALA A 95 -9.62 -11.75 -6.18
CA ALA A 95 -10.60 -10.77 -6.64
C ALA A 95 -10.04 -9.36 -6.87
N PHE A 96 -8.82 -9.09 -6.41
CA PHE A 96 -8.12 -7.82 -6.63
C PHE A 96 -6.96 -7.93 -7.61
N THR A 97 -6.83 -9.02 -8.36
CA THR A 97 -5.74 -9.20 -9.34
C THR A 97 -6.17 -8.78 -10.75
N ALA A 98 -5.18 -8.60 -11.63
CA ALA A 98 -5.39 -8.39 -13.06
C ALA A 98 -6.23 -9.52 -13.68
N ASP A 99 -5.95 -10.76 -13.30
CA ASP A 99 -6.68 -11.94 -13.75
C ASP A 99 -8.17 -11.87 -13.42
N PHE A 100 -8.58 -11.15 -12.37
CA PHE A 100 -9.99 -10.94 -12.08
C PHE A 100 -10.61 -9.86 -12.96
N HIS A 101 -10.05 -8.64 -12.94
CA HIS A 101 -10.71 -7.52 -13.62
C HIS A 101 -10.56 -7.57 -15.13
N GLN A 102 -9.56 -8.24 -15.70
CA GLN A 102 -9.41 -8.38 -17.15
C GLN A 102 -10.36 -9.43 -17.76
N LEU A 103 -11.04 -10.25 -16.95
CA LEU A 103 -11.98 -11.23 -17.47
C LEU A 103 -13.17 -10.54 -18.19
N PRO A 104 -13.48 -10.94 -19.44
CA PRO A 104 -14.60 -10.39 -20.19
C PRO A 104 -15.95 -10.54 -19.46
N SER A 105 -16.12 -11.63 -18.71
CA SER A 105 -17.31 -11.87 -17.89
C SER A 105 -17.45 -10.87 -16.75
N LYS A 106 -16.36 -10.49 -16.07
CA LYS A 106 -16.37 -9.50 -14.99
C LYS A 106 -16.61 -8.09 -15.51
N GLN A 107 -16.00 -7.74 -16.63
CA GLN A 107 -16.29 -6.49 -17.33
C GLN A 107 -17.76 -6.37 -17.74
N THR A 108 -18.35 -7.46 -18.23
CA THR A 108 -19.78 -7.51 -18.56
C THR A 108 -20.65 -7.35 -17.32
N GLN A 109 -20.32 -8.05 -16.23
CA GLN A 109 -21.03 -7.94 -14.95
C GLN A 109 -20.95 -6.51 -14.39
N TRP A 110 -19.79 -5.87 -14.44
CA TRP A 110 -19.57 -4.49 -13.98
C TRP A 110 -20.44 -3.50 -14.76
N LYS A 111 -20.37 -3.53 -16.10
CA LYS A 111 -21.18 -2.67 -16.96
C LYS A 111 -22.68 -2.88 -16.74
N ALA A 112 -23.11 -4.12 -16.60
CA ALA A 112 -24.52 -4.44 -16.34
C ALA A 112 -24.98 -3.90 -14.97
N PHE A 113 -24.14 -4.03 -13.93
CA PHE A 113 -24.42 -3.49 -12.60
C PHE A 113 -24.58 -1.95 -12.63
N LEU A 114 -23.65 -1.24 -13.26
CA LEU A 114 -23.67 0.22 -13.35
C LEU A 114 -24.92 0.71 -14.08
N ARG A 115 -25.23 0.11 -15.24
CA ARG A 115 -26.43 0.42 -16.01
C ARG A 115 -27.71 0.21 -15.20
N LYS A 116 -27.83 -0.94 -14.52
CA LYS A 116 -29.02 -1.26 -13.72
C LYS A 116 -29.19 -0.32 -12.52
N SER A 117 -28.08 0.17 -11.98
CA SER A 117 -28.08 1.06 -10.81
C SER A 117 -28.27 2.53 -11.19
N GLY A 118 -28.39 2.86 -12.48
CA GLY A 118 -28.49 4.25 -12.96
C GLY A 118 -27.22 5.06 -12.72
N LEU A 119 -26.09 4.39 -12.46
CA LEU A 119 -24.82 5.04 -12.16
C LEU A 119 -24.09 5.32 -13.47
N LYS A 120 -23.73 6.58 -13.71
CA LYS A 120 -22.73 6.93 -14.72
C LYS A 120 -21.37 6.59 -14.12
N ALA A 121 -20.74 5.54 -14.63
CA ALA A 121 -19.39 5.21 -14.23
C ALA A 121 -18.42 5.85 -15.19
N ASP A 122 -17.78 6.91 -14.73
CA ASP A 122 -16.55 7.38 -15.35
C ASP A 122 -15.38 6.43 -15.01
N SER A 123 -15.54 5.58 -13.98
CA SER A 123 -14.49 4.67 -13.50
C SER A 123 -14.64 3.21 -13.95
N SER A 124 -13.51 2.63 -14.37
CA SER A 124 -13.43 1.22 -14.75
C SER A 124 -13.44 0.28 -13.54
N LEU A 125 -13.70 -1.02 -13.75
CA LEU A 125 -13.60 -2.02 -12.69
C LEU A 125 -12.17 -2.10 -12.11
N GLU A 126 -11.17 -1.91 -12.97
CA GLU A 126 -9.75 -1.88 -12.59
C GLU A 126 -9.47 -0.72 -11.64
N GLU A 127 -9.80 0.51 -12.03
CA GLU A 127 -9.62 1.71 -11.19
C GLU A 127 -10.37 1.59 -9.86
N THR A 128 -11.58 1.01 -9.90
CA THR A 128 -12.37 0.74 -8.69
C THR A 128 -11.63 -0.21 -7.75
N ILE A 129 -11.08 -1.31 -8.28
CA ILE A 129 -10.31 -2.28 -7.50
C ILE A 129 -9.01 -1.68 -7.00
N GLU A 130 -8.34 -0.82 -7.76
CA GLU A 130 -7.11 -0.14 -7.33
C GLU A 130 -7.36 0.73 -6.09
N VAL A 131 -8.41 1.56 -6.12
CA VAL A 131 -8.79 2.39 -4.97
C VAL A 131 -9.12 1.53 -3.75
N ILE A 132 -9.92 0.46 -3.94
CA ILE A 132 -10.26 -0.45 -2.83
C ILE A 132 -9.00 -1.11 -2.29
N ARG A 133 -8.08 -1.56 -3.15
CA ARG A 133 -6.82 -2.19 -2.77
C ARG A 133 -5.98 -1.25 -1.91
N GLU A 134 -5.83 0.01 -2.33
CA GLU A 134 -5.11 1.03 -1.56
C GLU A 134 -5.76 1.32 -0.20
N PHE A 135 -7.08 1.17 -0.10
CA PHE A 135 -7.83 1.40 1.13
C PHE A 135 -7.75 0.22 2.11
N VAL A 136 -8.08 -1.01 1.69
CA VAL A 136 -8.28 -2.14 2.62
C VAL A 136 -7.02 -2.96 2.88
N MET A 137 -6.07 -3.02 1.93
CA MET A 137 -4.90 -3.89 2.08
C MET A 137 -3.95 -3.48 3.22
N PRO A 138 -3.69 -2.18 3.47
CA PRO A 138 -2.92 -1.77 4.64
C PRO A 138 -3.56 -2.24 5.96
N ALA A 139 -4.89 -2.11 6.06
CA ALA A 139 -5.64 -2.51 7.26
C ALA A 139 -5.75 -4.05 7.40
N ALA A 140 -5.70 -4.80 6.30
CA ALA A 140 -5.64 -6.25 6.32
C ALA A 140 -4.25 -6.82 6.72
N GLY A 141 -3.27 -5.96 7.03
CA GLY A 141 -1.91 -6.37 7.36
C GLY A 141 -1.09 -6.80 6.14
N SER A 142 -1.56 -6.49 4.93
CA SER A 142 -0.88 -6.81 3.68
C SER A 142 -0.12 -5.58 3.17
N PHE A 143 1.20 -5.61 3.29
CA PHE A 143 2.08 -4.59 2.71
C PHE A 143 2.38 -4.92 1.24
N PHE A 144 1.36 -4.92 0.38
CA PHE A 144 1.54 -5.18 -1.06
C PHE A 144 1.80 -3.87 -1.80
N LEU A 145 3.07 -3.62 -2.12
CA LEU A 145 3.51 -2.56 -3.02
C LEU A 145 3.11 -2.93 -4.45
N GLY A 146 2.06 -2.32 -4.99
CA GLY A 146 1.66 -2.49 -6.39
C GLY A 146 2.70 -1.92 -7.38
N PRO A 147 2.66 -2.32 -8.68
CA PRO A 147 3.67 -1.97 -9.69
C PRO A 147 3.71 -0.47 -10.07
N SER A 148 2.71 0.30 -9.67
CA SER A 148 2.54 1.72 -9.99
C SER A 148 2.31 2.56 -8.74
N ASN A 149 3.21 2.54 -7.75
CA ASN A 149 3.35 3.75 -6.92
C ASN A 149 4.69 3.95 -6.20
N ARG A 150 5.04 5.23 -6.19
CA ARG A 150 6.27 5.90 -5.76
C ARG A 150 6.52 5.71 -4.25
N PRO A 151 7.79 5.67 -3.81
CA PRO A 151 8.23 5.18 -2.49
C PRO A 151 7.80 6.01 -1.25
N LEU A 152 6.77 6.86 -1.32
CA LEU A 152 6.57 7.95 -0.36
C LEU A 152 5.47 7.75 0.70
N ARG A 153 4.64 6.70 0.66
CA ARG A 153 3.64 6.48 1.73
C ARG A 153 4.22 5.93 3.04
N LEU A 154 5.44 5.37 3.04
CA LEU A 154 6.11 4.99 4.29
C LEU A 154 6.64 6.21 5.05
N PHE A 155 7.04 7.27 4.32
CA PHE A 155 7.67 8.44 4.91
C PHE A 155 6.69 9.45 5.51
N SER A 156 5.40 9.40 5.12
CA SER A 156 4.35 10.19 5.76
C SER A 156 3.98 9.65 7.15
N ILE A 157 4.00 8.33 7.32
CA ILE A 157 3.66 7.65 8.59
C ILE A 157 4.74 7.87 9.66
N VAL A 158 6.01 8.03 9.27
CA VAL A 158 7.14 8.27 10.19
C VAL A 158 7.42 9.77 10.38
N GLY A 159 6.60 10.68 9.84
CA GLY A 159 6.78 12.13 9.98
C GLY A 159 8.04 12.72 9.30
N LEU A 160 8.79 11.89 8.56
CA LEU A 160 10.02 12.26 7.84
C LEU A 160 9.76 13.17 6.64
N GLY A 161 8.50 13.27 6.17
CA GLY A 161 8.10 14.18 5.09
C GLY A 161 8.37 15.67 5.33
N LYS A 162 8.54 16.10 6.59
CA LYS A 162 8.95 17.48 6.92
C LYS A 162 10.46 17.71 6.96
N LEU A 163 11.27 16.66 7.02
CA LEU A 163 12.74 16.76 7.10
C LEU A 163 13.43 16.70 5.74
N LEU A 164 12.77 16.14 4.72
CA LEU A 164 13.32 16.02 3.38
C LEU A 164 12.64 17.03 2.46
N SER A 165 13.12 18.27 2.47
CA SER A 165 12.66 19.28 1.51
C SER A 165 13.01 18.86 0.07
N PRO A 166 12.24 19.28 -0.95
CA PRO A 166 12.53 19.00 -2.37
C PRO A 166 13.93 19.46 -2.83
N VAL A 167 14.61 20.28 -2.02
CA VAL A 167 15.96 20.82 -2.28
C VAL A 167 17.04 19.73 -2.21
N LEU A 168 16.84 18.67 -1.43
CA LEU A 168 17.81 17.56 -1.36
C LEU A 168 17.85 16.75 -2.65
N PHE A 169 16.81 16.79 -3.49
CA PHE A 169 16.78 16.15 -4.80
C PHE A 169 16.96 17.15 -5.95
N SER A 170 17.72 18.23 -5.72
CA SER A 170 18.21 19.10 -6.79
C SER A 170 19.11 18.31 -7.76
N THR A 171 19.03 18.62 -9.05
CA THR A 171 19.92 18.10 -10.11
C THR A 171 21.40 18.26 -9.76
N SER A 172 21.75 19.25 -8.92
CA SER A 172 23.10 19.47 -8.41
C SER A 172 23.58 18.36 -7.47
N LEU A 173 22.71 17.78 -6.62
CA LEU A 173 23.12 16.71 -5.69
C LEU A 173 23.43 15.42 -6.45
N TYR A 174 22.61 15.07 -7.45
CA TYR A 174 22.85 13.90 -8.29
C TYR A 174 24.13 14.01 -9.11
N ARG A 175 24.50 15.22 -9.55
CA ARG A 175 25.81 15.48 -10.17
C ARG A 175 26.95 15.23 -9.19
N ILE A 176 26.84 15.70 -7.95
CA ILE A 176 27.89 15.47 -6.94
C ILE A 176 28.03 13.96 -6.65
N LEU A 177 26.91 13.26 -6.48
CA LEU A 177 26.90 11.83 -6.17
C LEU A 177 27.44 10.98 -7.34
N SER A 178 27.22 11.38 -8.59
CA SER A 178 27.72 10.66 -9.77
C SER A 178 29.21 10.88 -10.04
N ILE A 179 29.78 12.02 -9.64
CA ILE A 179 31.20 12.35 -9.86
C ILE A 179 32.07 11.83 -8.69
N LEU A 180 31.51 11.70 -7.48
CA LEU A 180 32.21 11.19 -6.29
C LEU A 180 32.93 9.84 -6.50
N PRO A 181 32.32 8.79 -7.11
CA PRO A 181 33.02 7.53 -7.36
C PRO A 181 34.18 7.70 -8.36
N LEU A 182 34.07 8.63 -9.32
CA LEU A 182 35.16 8.92 -10.26
C LEU A 182 36.33 9.62 -9.56
N ILE A 183 36.05 10.55 -8.64
CA ILE A 183 37.07 11.20 -7.79
C ILE A 183 37.75 10.18 -6.86
N LEU A 184 36.97 9.28 -6.25
CA LEU A 184 37.53 8.21 -5.42
C LEU A 184 38.39 7.25 -6.24
N LEU A 185 38.00 6.95 -7.49
CA LEU A 185 38.77 6.10 -8.40
C LEU A 185 40.07 6.78 -8.84
N THR A 186 40.06 8.07 -9.17
CA THR A 186 41.30 8.80 -9.49
C THR A 186 42.23 8.89 -8.28
N PHE A 187 41.69 9.16 -7.09
CA PHE A 187 42.47 9.17 -5.86
C PHE A 187 43.04 7.79 -5.51
N TRP A 188 42.25 6.72 -5.73
CA TRP A 188 42.69 5.34 -5.58
C TRP A 188 43.80 4.99 -6.57
N LEU A 189 43.67 5.36 -7.86
CA LEU A 189 44.72 5.15 -8.87
C LEU A 189 46.01 5.90 -8.54
N ILE A 190 45.91 7.16 -8.10
CA ILE A 190 47.05 7.95 -7.64
C ILE A 190 47.71 7.24 -6.45
N ARG A 191 46.95 6.88 -5.43
CA ARG A 191 47.45 6.16 -4.25
C ARG A 191 48.12 4.83 -4.63
N VAL A 192 47.51 4.02 -5.47
CA VAL A 192 48.07 2.74 -5.94
C VAL A 192 49.38 2.98 -6.69
N ARG A 193 49.46 4.00 -7.55
CA ARG A 193 50.69 4.35 -8.26
C ARG A 193 51.79 4.78 -7.29
N PHE A 194 51.49 5.64 -6.32
CA PHE A 194 52.47 6.10 -5.33
C PHE A 194 52.94 4.97 -4.40
N THR A 195 52.04 4.12 -3.91
CA THR A 195 52.43 2.94 -3.10
C THR A 195 53.33 1.99 -3.87
N ASN A 196 53.09 1.78 -5.17
CA ASN A 196 53.98 0.99 -6.03
C ASN A 196 55.35 1.65 -6.27
N VAL A 197 55.44 2.99 -6.32
CA VAL A 197 56.72 3.71 -6.42
C VAL A 197 57.54 3.57 -5.13
N TYR A 198 56.93 3.74 -3.95
CA TYR A 198 57.60 3.50 -2.67
C TYR A 198 58.06 2.04 -2.51
N LYS A 199 57.25 1.07 -2.96
CA LYS A 199 57.64 -0.34 -2.94
C LYS A 199 58.80 -0.64 -3.90
N ARG A 200 58.88 0.02 -5.06
CA ARG A 200 60.03 -0.08 -5.99
C ARG A 200 61.30 0.57 -5.44
N GLN A 201 61.20 1.74 -4.80
CA GLN A 201 62.37 2.44 -4.24
C GLN A 201 62.94 1.74 -3.00
N SER A 202 62.08 1.23 -2.09
CA SER A 202 62.54 0.42 -0.95
C SER A 202 63.24 -0.87 -1.39
N MET A 203 62.78 -1.52 -2.47
CA MET A 203 63.45 -2.68 -3.06
C MET A 203 64.79 -2.34 -3.74
N ARG A 204 65.00 -1.10 -4.20
CA ARG A 204 66.28 -0.64 -4.79
C ARG A 204 67.29 -0.28 -3.70
N CYS A 205 66.88 0.50 -2.70
CA CYS A 205 67.73 0.86 -1.56
C CYS A 205 68.17 -0.38 -0.75
N ARG A 206 67.30 -1.39 -0.61
CA ARG A 206 67.68 -2.66 0.03
C ARG A 206 68.69 -3.47 -0.79
N ARG A 207 68.73 -3.32 -2.12
CA ARG A 207 69.69 -4.00 -3.00
C ARG A 207 71.07 -3.36 -2.95
N ASP A 208 71.13 -2.03 -2.90
CA ASP A 208 72.39 -1.27 -2.86
C ASP A 208 73.14 -1.47 -1.52
N VAL A 209 72.42 -1.69 -0.40
CA VAL A 209 73.03 -1.99 0.91
C VAL A 209 73.74 -3.36 0.93
N TYR A 210 73.31 -4.33 0.12
CA TYR A 210 73.98 -5.64 0.03
C TYR A 210 75.15 -5.66 -0.97
N SER A 211 75.28 -4.67 -1.86
CA SER A 211 76.38 -4.63 -2.84
C SER A 211 77.58 -3.78 -2.41
N LEU A 212 77.55 -3.16 -1.23
CA LEU A 212 78.66 -2.37 -0.66
C LEU A 212 79.38 -3.08 0.49
N ARG A 213 79.18 -4.40 0.64
CA ARG A 213 79.76 -5.22 1.71
C ARG A 213 80.50 -6.47 1.18
N THR A 214 81.15 -6.31 0.02
CA THR A 214 82.12 -7.23 -0.57
C THR A 214 83.35 -6.46 -1.00
#